data_AF-A0A7S2KR62-F1
#
_entry.id   AF-A0A7S2KR62-F1
#
_cell.length_a   1.000
_cell.length_b   1.000
_cell.length_c   1.000
_cell.angle_alpha   90.00
_cell.angle_beta   90.00
_cell.angle_gamma   90.00
#
_symmetry.space_group_name_H-M   'P 1'
#
loop_
_entity.id
_entity.type
_entity.pdbx_description
1 polymer ?
#
loop_
_entity_poly.entity_id
_entity_poly.type
_entity_poly.pdbx_seq_one_letter_code
_entity_poly.pdbx_strand_id
1 'polypeptide(L)'
;MKLCSPEHPDKETYAAVFDDRCRLNEKSAMEVEALCSGALAERDCSVRDLMGRHPKEEARPPGVRCWSLVPFLAPVALLPLALAAALLRGHAPAFLDGEGGVAGAASARHPHSPAHRAPARTASPAPDAPALRGVSSMWCFVLMMPGGYEPTLILEQFGRRIGVFACDGYAVFSNDTAALAELRFDEAADGGGGRDLFTSPIGGPLQVQLGGKWHTAMNTEVFVRVWASVIRLGRFQQYHWTVKADPDTVFVPSRLRQLLATEPAGAVYLNNCRFGLHGPIEVLSRDAVSAYSRLSEACGDLVTDAMNTSNRGNDERHAFGEDKFLTLCLDAIGVRRVDELRLLLSEQACGHWSGNVACDAGKVAFHPFKSVRSYFDCWGAASASTPAWEEALAAQHPVASGPGADGAAPAALSGEYVRFLRQ
;
A
#
# COMPACT_ATOMS: atom_id res chain seq x y z
N MET A 1 2.83 1.45 26.20
CA MET A 1 4.19 1.20 26.75
C MET A 1 4.60 2.20 27.83
N LYS A 2 4.55 3.54 27.64
CA LYS A 2 4.89 4.49 28.73
C LYS A 2 3.99 4.38 29.97
N LEU A 3 2.72 3.99 29.81
CA LEU A 3 1.71 3.93 30.87
C LEU A 3 1.88 2.77 31.87
N CYS A 4 2.54 1.67 31.48
CA CYS A 4 2.83 0.54 32.38
C CYS A 4 4.27 0.53 32.88
N SER A 5 4.96 1.68 32.81
CA SER A 5 6.31 1.77 33.39
C SER A 5 6.23 1.57 34.91
N PRO A 6 7.14 0.81 35.53
CA PRO A 6 7.22 0.71 37.00
C PRO A 6 7.39 2.06 37.70
N GLU A 7 7.89 3.05 36.95
CA GLU A 7 8.14 4.42 37.38
C GLU A 7 6.96 5.37 37.06
N HIS A 8 5.85 4.86 36.51
CA HIS A 8 4.70 5.69 36.19
C HIS A 8 4.00 6.18 37.47
N PRO A 9 3.70 7.49 37.60
CA PRO A 9 3.14 8.07 38.82
C PRO A 9 1.82 7.42 39.27
N ASP A 10 0.97 6.98 38.34
CA ASP A 10 -0.31 6.32 38.66
C ASP A 10 -0.31 4.80 38.45
N LYS A 11 0.84 4.13 38.62
CA LYS A 11 1.00 2.68 38.34
C LYS A 11 -0.05 1.77 38.99
N GLU A 12 -0.59 2.13 40.16
CA GLU A 12 -1.63 1.37 40.85
C GLU A 12 -2.96 1.40 40.10
N THR A 13 -3.32 2.54 39.49
CA THR A 13 -4.50 2.70 38.64
C THR A 13 -4.36 1.85 37.36
N TYR A 14 -3.14 1.79 36.79
CA TYR A 14 -2.89 0.99 35.60
C TYR A 14 -2.81 -0.51 35.90
N ALA A 15 -2.29 -0.92 37.06
CA ALA A 15 -2.28 -2.33 37.49
C ALA A 15 -3.69 -2.91 37.70
N ALA A 16 -4.70 -2.06 37.93
CA ALA A 16 -6.11 -2.49 37.97
C ALA A 16 -6.69 -2.83 36.59
N VAL A 17 -6.08 -2.33 35.50
CA VAL A 17 -6.56 -2.46 34.12
C VAL A 17 -5.66 -3.36 33.26
N PHE A 18 -4.36 -3.39 33.55
CA PHE A 18 -3.34 -4.09 32.78
C PHE A 18 -2.60 -5.13 33.63
N ASP A 19 -2.17 -6.22 32.98
CA ASP A 19 -1.33 -7.27 33.57
C ASP A 19 0.17 -6.88 33.62
N ASP A 20 0.98 -7.72 34.24
CA ASP A 20 2.45 -7.53 34.36
C ASP A 20 3.18 -7.51 33.00
N ARG A 21 2.50 -7.86 31.90
CA ARG A 21 2.99 -7.78 30.52
C ARG A 21 2.43 -6.57 29.76
N CYS A 22 1.76 -5.64 30.45
CA CYS A 22 1.13 -4.45 29.91
C CYS A 22 0.07 -4.75 28.82
N ARG A 23 -0.68 -5.85 29.00
CA ARG A 23 -1.89 -6.19 28.24
C ARG A 23 -3.11 -5.98 29.14
N LEU A 24 -4.30 -5.79 28.57
CA LEU A 24 -5.51 -5.73 29.39
C LEU A 24 -5.63 -7.01 30.23
N ASN A 25 -5.87 -6.86 31.53
CA ASN A 25 -6.14 -8.03 32.35
C ASN A 25 -7.49 -8.66 31.95
N GLU A 26 -7.66 -9.94 32.28
CA GLU A 26 -8.80 -10.74 31.83
C GLU A 26 -10.16 -10.11 32.20
N LYS A 27 -10.26 -9.54 33.41
CA LYS A 27 -11.45 -8.82 33.87
C LYS A 27 -11.74 -7.58 33.01
N SER A 28 -10.74 -6.75 32.75
CA SER A 28 -10.89 -5.52 31.98
C SER A 28 -11.16 -5.81 30.50
N ALA A 29 -10.57 -6.88 29.96
CA ALA A 29 -10.83 -7.34 28.59
C ALA A 29 -12.30 -7.75 28.41
N MET A 30 -12.87 -8.51 29.37
CA MET A 30 -14.28 -8.90 29.35
C MET A 30 -15.22 -7.70 29.51
N GLU A 31 -14.86 -6.70 30.32
CA GLU A 31 -15.65 -5.47 30.47
C GLU A 31 -15.64 -4.61 29.19
N VAL A 32 -14.50 -4.50 28.50
CA VAL A 32 -14.43 -3.86 27.16
C VAL A 32 -15.31 -4.62 26.16
N GLU A 33 -15.22 -5.95 26.14
CA GLU A 33 -16.00 -6.78 25.21
C GLU A 33 -17.52 -6.66 25.47
N ALA A 34 -17.95 -6.61 26.73
CA ALA A 34 -19.34 -6.40 27.11
C ALA A 34 -19.85 -4.99 26.74
N LEU A 35 -19.00 -3.96 26.86
CA LEU A 35 -19.32 -2.59 26.42
C LEU A 35 -19.47 -2.50 24.89
N CYS A 36 -18.62 -3.21 24.13
CA CYS A 36 -18.63 -3.20 22.68
C CYS A 36 -19.71 -4.09 22.03
N SER A 37 -20.35 -4.98 22.80
CA SER A 37 -21.31 -5.97 22.27
C SER A 37 -22.79 -5.58 22.45
N GLY A 38 -23.09 -4.45 23.09
CA GLY A 38 -24.46 -3.95 23.33
C GLY A 38 -25.00 -3.09 22.18
N ALA A 39 -26.31 -3.14 21.92
CA ALA A 39 -27.02 -2.44 20.84
C ALA A 39 -27.09 -0.89 20.94
N LEU A 40 -26.13 -0.26 21.62
CA LEU A 40 -25.95 1.19 21.72
C LEU A 40 -24.47 1.53 21.54
N ALA A 41 -23.86 1.06 20.45
CA ALA A 41 -22.50 1.42 20.06
C ALA A 41 -22.48 2.76 19.28
N GLU A 42 -23.00 3.83 19.90
CA GLU A 42 -22.79 5.22 19.44
C GLU A 42 -21.71 5.94 20.27
N ARG A 43 -20.99 5.21 21.14
CA ARG A 43 -19.89 5.77 21.93
C ARG A 43 -18.59 5.05 21.65
N ASP A 44 -17.54 5.85 21.52
CA ASP A 44 -16.16 5.49 21.20
C ASP A 44 -15.59 4.54 22.27
N CYS A 45 -15.84 3.23 22.14
CA CYS A 45 -15.44 2.23 23.12
C CYS A 45 -13.92 2.03 23.10
N SER A 46 -13.21 2.87 23.84
CA SER A 46 -11.78 2.78 24.03
C SER A 46 -11.44 2.44 25.49
N VAL A 47 -10.25 1.88 25.72
CA VAL A 47 -9.68 1.66 27.07
C VAL A 47 -9.68 2.94 27.93
N ARG A 48 -9.78 4.11 27.28
CA ARG A 48 -9.93 5.43 27.89
C ARG A 48 -11.19 5.57 28.75
N ASP A 49 -12.28 4.89 28.40
CA ASP A 49 -13.55 4.91 29.17
C ASP A 49 -13.47 4.06 30.45
N LEU A 50 -12.62 3.03 30.46
CA LEU A 50 -12.30 2.26 31.67
C LEU A 50 -11.45 3.09 32.64
N MET A 51 -10.51 3.87 32.11
CA MET A 51 -9.66 4.75 32.92
C MET A 51 -10.38 6.05 33.37
N GLY A 52 -11.47 6.44 32.71
CA GLY A 52 -12.26 7.64 33.02
C GLY A 52 -13.31 7.48 34.14
N ARG A 53 -13.47 6.29 34.74
CA ARG A 53 -14.48 6.04 35.79
C ARG A 53 -14.01 6.26 37.24
N HIS A 54 -12.86 6.89 37.48
CA HIS A 54 -12.47 7.35 38.81
C HIS A 54 -12.43 8.88 38.90
N PRO A 55 -13.11 9.50 39.88
CA PRO A 55 -13.35 10.93 39.88
C PRO A 55 -12.11 11.67 40.37
N LYS A 56 -11.55 12.53 39.50
CA LYS A 56 -10.96 13.82 39.84
C LYS A 56 -10.73 14.63 38.56
N GLU A 57 -11.82 15.08 37.97
CA GLU A 57 -11.82 16.38 37.29
C GLU A 57 -11.59 17.44 38.38
N GLU A 58 -10.38 17.96 38.50
CA GLU A 58 -10.19 19.28 39.11
C GLU A 58 -10.10 20.33 38.00
N ALA A 59 -11.08 21.23 38.08
CA ALA A 59 -11.36 22.34 37.19
C ALA A 59 -10.11 23.12 36.74
N ARG A 60 -10.02 23.38 35.42
CA ARG A 60 -9.20 24.48 34.91
C ARG A 60 -9.87 25.82 35.21
N PRO A 61 -9.19 26.81 35.82
CA PRO A 61 -9.60 28.19 35.72
C PRO A 61 -9.03 28.84 34.44
N PRO A 62 -9.68 29.87 33.89
CA PRO A 62 -9.32 30.45 32.61
C PRO A 62 -8.21 31.49 32.74
N GLY A 63 -7.22 31.42 31.85
CA GLY A 63 -6.36 32.55 31.48
C GLY A 63 -5.10 32.76 32.30
N VAL A 64 -3.96 32.26 31.82
CA VAL A 64 -2.68 32.99 31.84
C VAL A 64 -1.87 32.62 30.59
N ARG A 65 -1.40 33.64 29.86
CA ARG A 65 -0.52 33.50 28.70
C ARG A 65 0.95 33.44 29.14
N CYS A 66 1.75 32.71 28.36
CA CYS A 66 3.11 33.05 27.93
C CYS A 66 4.32 33.01 28.91
N TRP A 67 5.35 32.29 28.43
CA TRP A 67 6.82 32.50 28.56
C TRP A 67 7.63 31.65 29.56
N SER A 68 8.64 31.00 28.97
CA SER A 68 10.02 30.72 29.39
C SER A 68 10.38 30.78 30.87
N LEU A 69 11.14 29.79 31.34
CA LEU A 69 12.47 29.94 31.96
C LEU A 69 13.04 28.58 32.40
N VAL A 70 14.17 28.19 31.78
CA VAL A 70 15.30 27.51 32.44
C VAL A 70 15.98 28.65 33.27
N PRO A 71 16.53 28.47 34.49
CA PRO A 71 17.74 27.65 34.64
C PRO A 71 18.20 27.12 36.03
N PHE A 72 19.29 26.34 35.97
CA PHE A 72 20.44 26.27 36.90
C PHE A 72 20.26 25.71 38.34
N LEU A 73 20.84 24.54 38.64
CA LEU A 73 22.15 24.38 39.32
C LEU A 73 22.46 22.90 39.64
N ALA A 74 23.74 22.56 39.51
CA ALA A 74 24.37 21.24 39.66
C ALA A 74 24.92 21.03 41.10
N PRO A 75 26.03 20.30 41.35
CA PRO A 75 26.26 18.85 41.32
C PRO A 75 26.97 18.34 42.62
N VAL A 76 26.90 17.05 43.00
CA VAL A 76 27.91 16.44 43.90
C VAL A 76 28.16 14.94 43.61
N ALA A 77 29.31 14.69 42.98
CA ALA A 77 30.42 13.78 43.35
C ALA A 77 30.25 12.29 43.76
N LEU A 78 30.93 11.45 42.96
CA LEU A 78 31.99 10.45 43.30
C LEU A 78 31.67 9.07 43.93
N LEU A 79 31.70 8.02 43.08
CA LEU A 79 32.56 6.78 43.06
C LEU A 79 32.76 5.89 44.34
N PRO A 80 33.30 4.64 44.25
CA PRO A 80 33.01 3.45 43.43
C PRO A 80 33.18 2.11 44.24
N LEU A 81 33.36 0.97 43.54
CA LEU A 81 33.97 -0.35 43.92
C LEU A 81 33.07 -1.58 44.20
N ALA A 82 32.99 -2.41 43.15
CA ALA A 82 33.35 -3.84 43.04
C ALA A 82 33.32 -4.80 44.26
N LEU A 83 32.74 -6.00 44.10
CA LEU A 83 33.47 -7.27 43.89
C LEU A 83 32.54 -8.51 43.72
N ALA A 84 32.91 -9.35 42.74
CA ALA A 84 33.06 -10.81 42.77
C ALA A 84 31.88 -11.81 42.96
N ALA A 85 31.75 -12.64 41.90
CA ALA A 85 31.87 -14.10 41.86
C ALA A 85 30.73 -15.04 42.33
N ALA A 86 30.11 -15.65 41.31
CA ALA A 86 29.81 -17.07 41.09
C ALA A 86 29.81 -18.06 42.28
N LEU A 87 28.83 -18.98 42.29
CA LEU A 87 29.02 -20.43 42.49
C LEU A 87 27.72 -21.21 42.14
N LEU A 88 27.86 -22.11 41.15
CA LEU A 88 27.45 -23.53 41.14
C LEU A 88 26.03 -24.06 40.86
N ARG A 89 26.06 -25.13 40.02
CA ARG A 89 25.15 -26.30 39.82
C ARG A 89 23.92 -26.00 38.95
N GLY A 90 23.76 -26.53 37.73
CA GLY A 90 24.11 -27.86 37.21
C GLY A 90 22.90 -28.77 37.37
N HIS A 91 22.33 -29.25 36.25
CA HIS A 91 21.76 -30.60 35.97
C HIS A 91 20.84 -30.52 34.75
N ALA A 92 21.31 -31.08 33.63
CA ALA A 92 20.44 -31.72 32.63
C ALA A 92 20.07 -33.13 33.15
N PRO A 93 19.00 -33.74 32.62
CA PRO A 93 19.26 -34.80 31.65
C PRO A 93 18.31 -34.80 30.44
N ALA A 94 18.73 -35.57 29.45
CA ALA A 94 18.10 -35.81 28.16
C ALA A 94 17.36 -37.16 28.12
N PHE A 95 16.69 -37.39 26.98
CA PHE A 95 16.18 -38.64 26.40
C PHE A 95 14.88 -39.25 26.96
N LEU A 96 13.87 -39.44 26.11
CA LEU A 96 13.72 -40.63 25.25
C LEU A 96 12.60 -40.45 24.20
N ASP A 97 12.88 -40.97 22.99
CA ASP A 97 11.94 -41.23 21.90
C ASP A 97 10.95 -42.37 22.23
N GLY A 98 9.82 -42.40 21.53
CA GLY A 98 8.92 -43.56 21.52
C GLY A 98 7.77 -43.40 20.52
N GLU A 99 7.94 -43.99 19.33
CA GLU A 99 6.88 -44.25 18.35
C GLU A 99 5.82 -45.24 18.85
N GLY A 100 4.61 -45.17 18.29
CA GLY A 100 3.62 -46.25 18.40
C GLY A 100 2.21 -45.84 17.98
N GLY A 101 1.79 -46.23 16.77
CA GLY A 101 0.39 -46.14 16.32
C GLY A 101 -0.48 -47.28 16.85
N VAL A 102 -1.81 -47.16 16.64
CA VAL A 102 -2.74 -48.14 16.01
C VAL A 102 -4.21 -47.78 16.32
N ALA A 103 -4.99 -47.70 15.25
CA ALA A 103 -6.43 -47.94 15.02
C ALA A 103 -7.50 -47.83 16.14
N GLY A 104 -8.50 -46.98 15.87
CA GLY A 104 -9.90 -47.38 15.57
C GLY A 104 -10.87 -47.71 16.71
N ALA A 105 -11.94 -46.90 16.86
CA ALA A 105 -13.35 -47.36 16.90
C ALA A 105 -14.37 -46.23 17.17
N ALA A 106 -15.35 -46.15 16.27
CA ALA A 106 -16.80 -45.96 16.48
C ALA A 106 -17.39 -44.81 17.36
N SER A 107 -18.06 -43.90 16.64
CA SER A 107 -19.50 -43.57 16.73
C SER A 107 -20.12 -43.16 18.08
N ALA A 108 -20.46 -41.87 18.19
CA ALA A 108 -21.67 -41.40 18.87
C ALA A 108 -22.26 -40.19 18.13
N ARG A 109 -23.55 -40.30 17.77
CA ARG A 109 -24.38 -39.25 17.16
C ARG A 109 -25.06 -38.41 18.24
N HIS A 110 -25.09 -37.08 18.08
CA HIS A 110 -26.19 -36.14 18.43
C HIS A 110 -25.66 -34.67 18.40
N PRO A 111 -26.52 -33.64 18.33
CA PRO A 111 -27.45 -33.29 17.26
C PRO A 111 -27.10 -31.91 16.65
N HIS A 112 -27.84 -31.53 15.61
CA HIS A 112 -27.75 -30.29 14.84
C HIS A 112 -27.41 -29.01 15.62
N SER A 113 -26.24 -28.43 15.33
CA SER A 113 -26.01 -26.97 15.42
C SER A 113 -26.16 -26.37 14.03
N PRO A 114 -26.83 -25.21 13.87
CA PRO A 114 -26.94 -24.55 12.59
C PRO A 114 -25.53 -24.18 12.15
N ALA A 115 -25.15 -24.64 10.95
CA ALA A 115 -23.93 -24.21 10.31
C ALA A 115 -23.93 -22.67 10.31
N HIS A 116 -22.96 -22.08 10.99
CA HIS A 116 -22.57 -20.70 10.74
C HIS A 116 -22.23 -20.62 9.26
N ARG A 117 -23.21 -20.17 8.48
CA ARG A 117 -23.04 -19.82 7.09
C ARG A 117 -22.06 -18.68 7.11
N ALA A 118 -20.79 -18.99 6.79
CA ALA A 118 -19.79 -17.96 6.54
C ALA A 118 -20.42 -16.93 5.60
N PRO A 119 -20.36 -15.63 5.90
CA PRO A 119 -20.91 -14.63 5.00
C PRO A 119 -20.20 -14.81 3.65
N ALA A 120 -21.02 -14.97 2.61
CA ALA A 120 -20.56 -15.21 1.27
C ALA A 120 -19.56 -14.11 0.87
N ARG A 121 -18.39 -14.53 0.41
CA ARG A 121 -17.45 -13.66 -0.31
C ARG A 121 -18.14 -13.19 -1.58
N THR A 122 -18.50 -11.93 -1.67
CA THR A 122 -18.92 -11.27 -2.91
C THR A 122 -18.10 -9.97 -3.01
N ALA A 123 -16.90 -10.00 -3.58
CA ALA A 123 -16.58 -10.01 -5.01
C ALA A 123 -17.10 -8.76 -5.74
N SER A 124 -16.14 -7.96 -6.24
CA SER A 124 -16.34 -7.01 -7.34
C SER A 124 -17.24 -7.60 -8.43
N PRO A 125 -18.01 -6.77 -9.16
CA PRO A 125 -18.98 -7.23 -10.14
C PRO A 125 -18.37 -8.25 -11.11
N ALA A 126 -19.16 -9.29 -11.42
CA ALA A 126 -18.80 -10.31 -12.38
C ALA A 126 -18.56 -9.68 -13.78
N PRO A 127 -17.58 -10.19 -14.55
CA PRO A 127 -17.29 -9.66 -15.88
C PRO A 127 -18.31 -10.18 -16.89
N ASP A 128 -19.44 -9.50 -17.05
CA ASP A 128 -20.40 -9.77 -18.12
C ASP A 128 -20.10 -8.94 -19.38
N ALA A 129 -18.84 -8.99 -19.84
CA ALA A 129 -18.47 -8.52 -21.17
C ALA A 129 -17.56 -9.56 -21.83
N PRO A 130 -17.92 -10.10 -23.01
CA PRO A 130 -17.02 -10.96 -23.77
C PRO A 130 -15.72 -10.20 -24.03
N ALA A 131 -14.58 -10.80 -23.67
CA ALA A 131 -13.27 -10.24 -23.94
C ALA A 131 -13.13 -9.94 -25.44
N LEU A 132 -13.25 -8.66 -25.81
CA LEU A 132 -13.09 -8.19 -27.18
C LEU A 132 -11.63 -8.44 -27.58
N ARG A 133 -11.43 -9.44 -28.44
CA ARG A 133 -10.13 -9.70 -29.07
C ARG A 133 -9.66 -8.41 -29.76
N GLY A 134 -8.62 -7.78 -29.23
CA GLY A 134 -8.07 -6.50 -29.72
C GLY A 134 -7.96 -5.40 -28.67
N VAL A 135 -8.46 -5.60 -27.45
CA VAL A 135 -8.35 -4.61 -26.36
C VAL A 135 -7.43 -5.13 -25.26
N SER A 136 -6.43 -4.34 -24.86
CA SER A 136 -5.60 -4.57 -23.67
C SER A 136 -6.46 -4.42 -22.41
N SER A 137 -7.17 -5.50 -22.02
CA SER A 137 -8.02 -5.53 -20.84
C SER A 137 -7.19 -5.36 -19.57
N MET A 138 -7.70 -4.56 -18.63
CA MET A 138 -6.99 -4.19 -17.41
C MET A 138 -7.79 -4.59 -16.17
N TRP A 139 -7.10 -5.24 -15.25
CA TRP A 139 -7.55 -5.37 -13.87
C TRP A 139 -6.77 -4.40 -13.00
N CYS A 140 -7.47 -3.48 -12.34
CA CYS A 140 -6.86 -2.41 -11.57
C CYS A 140 -7.09 -2.59 -10.08
N PHE A 141 -6.13 -2.25 -9.25
CA PHE A 141 -6.35 -2.24 -7.81
C PHE A 141 -5.69 -1.05 -7.15
N VAL A 142 -6.17 -0.77 -5.95
CA VAL A 142 -5.65 0.28 -5.08
C VAL A 142 -5.52 -0.27 -3.68
N LEU A 143 -4.45 0.10 -2.98
CA LEU A 143 -4.35 -0.07 -1.53
C LEU A 143 -4.82 1.22 -0.88
N MET A 144 -5.78 1.12 0.03
CA MET A 144 -6.39 2.24 0.73
C MET A 144 -6.13 2.13 2.23
N MET A 145 -5.55 3.18 2.81
CA MET A 145 -5.52 3.42 4.24
C MET A 145 -6.96 3.62 4.74
N PRO A 146 -7.39 2.89 5.79
CA PRO A 146 -8.77 2.98 6.26
C PRO A 146 -9.08 4.29 6.98
N GLY A 147 -8.06 5.07 7.37
CA GLY A 147 -8.21 6.38 7.97
C GLY A 147 -7.54 7.48 7.14
N GLY A 148 -7.91 8.73 7.40
CA GLY A 148 -7.39 9.89 6.68
C GLY A 148 -8.25 10.27 5.47
N TYR A 149 -7.61 10.80 4.43
CA TYR A 149 -8.32 11.34 3.25
C TYR A 149 -8.68 10.28 2.22
N GLU A 150 -8.00 9.13 2.23
CA GLU A 150 -8.09 8.12 1.18
C GLU A 150 -9.49 7.49 1.05
N PRO A 151 -10.22 7.15 2.15
CA PRO A 151 -11.55 6.57 2.03
C PRO A 151 -12.53 7.48 1.27
N THR A 152 -12.61 8.76 1.63
CA THR A 152 -13.45 9.75 0.92
C THR A 152 -13.04 9.88 -0.54
N LEU A 153 -11.73 9.94 -0.81
CA LEU A 153 -11.22 10.09 -2.17
C LEU A 153 -11.55 8.87 -3.05
N ILE A 154 -11.46 7.66 -2.49
CA ILE A 154 -11.82 6.40 -3.15
C ILE A 154 -13.31 6.34 -3.46
N LEU A 155 -14.17 6.77 -2.53
CA LEU A 155 -15.62 6.77 -2.74
C LEU A 155 -16.03 7.72 -3.85
N GLU A 156 -15.49 8.94 -3.85
CA GLU A 156 -15.76 9.91 -4.91
C GLU A 156 -15.32 9.40 -6.29
N GLN A 157 -14.16 8.73 -6.37
CA GLN A 157 -13.70 8.06 -7.59
C GLN A 157 -14.66 6.95 -8.03
N PHE A 158 -15.16 6.15 -7.08
CA PHE A 158 -16.10 5.05 -7.33
C PHE A 158 -17.45 5.55 -7.84
N GLY A 159 -18.04 6.57 -7.18
CA GLY A 159 -19.31 7.17 -7.56
C GLY A 159 -19.29 7.68 -9.01
N ARG A 160 -18.15 8.24 -9.44
CA ARG A 160 -17.94 8.76 -10.80
C ARG A 160 -17.43 7.72 -11.81
N ARG A 161 -17.11 6.50 -11.36
CA ARG A 161 -16.52 5.42 -12.18
C ARG A 161 -15.25 5.86 -12.93
N ILE A 162 -14.32 6.49 -12.23
CA ILE A 162 -13.04 6.97 -12.77
C ILE A 162 -11.84 6.26 -12.12
N GLY A 163 -10.62 6.56 -12.58
CA GLY A 163 -9.41 5.94 -12.02
C GLY A 163 -9.45 4.42 -12.16
N VAL A 164 -9.11 3.71 -11.08
CA VAL A 164 -9.16 2.23 -11.03
C VAL A 164 -10.55 1.66 -11.32
N PHE A 165 -11.62 2.43 -11.08
CA PHE A 165 -13.01 2.00 -11.28
C PHE A 165 -13.48 2.09 -12.73
N ALA A 166 -12.66 2.67 -13.63
CA ALA A 166 -12.88 2.67 -15.08
C ALA A 166 -12.17 1.50 -15.81
N CYS A 167 -11.49 0.62 -15.07
CA CYS A 167 -10.89 -0.59 -15.62
C CYS A 167 -11.92 -1.73 -15.82
N ASP A 168 -11.54 -2.74 -16.60
CA ASP A 168 -12.41 -3.88 -16.94
C ASP A 168 -12.70 -4.80 -15.72
N GLY A 169 -11.86 -4.71 -14.70
CA GLY A 169 -12.14 -5.20 -13.36
C GLY A 169 -11.33 -4.44 -12.33
N TYR A 170 -11.80 -4.43 -11.08
CA TYR A 170 -11.11 -3.71 -10.02
C TYR A 170 -11.16 -4.40 -8.66
N ALA A 171 -10.28 -3.98 -7.75
CA ALA A 171 -10.36 -4.27 -6.32
C ALA A 171 -9.81 -3.11 -5.47
N VAL A 172 -10.39 -2.92 -4.29
CA VAL A 172 -9.83 -2.06 -3.25
C VAL A 172 -9.27 -2.97 -2.17
N PHE A 173 -7.99 -2.85 -1.84
CA PHE A 173 -7.37 -3.53 -0.71
C PHE A 173 -7.27 -2.59 0.48
N SER A 174 -7.46 -3.11 1.69
CA SER A 174 -7.20 -2.39 2.94
C SER A 174 -6.96 -3.40 4.06
N ASN A 175 -6.50 -2.99 5.25
CA ASN A 175 -6.50 -3.87 6.42
C ASN A 175 -7.82 -3.83 7.20
N ASP A 176 -8.75 -2.95 6.82
CA ASP A 176 -10.07 -2.81 7.43
C ASP A 176 -11.17 -2.89 6.37
N THR A 177 -12.15 -3.77 6.62
CA THR A 177 -13.31 -3.94 5.74
C THR A 177 -14.50 -3.07 6.10
N ALA A 178 -14.52 -2.46 7.29
CA ALA A 178 -15.59 -1.59 7.75
C ALA A 178 -15.44 -0.15 7.22
N ALA A 179 -14.22 0.31 6.97
CA ALA A 179 -13.92 1.71 6.64
C ALA A 179 -14.74 2.28 5.45
N LEU A 180 -15.03 1.49 4.41
CA LEU A 180 -15.90 1.94 3.30
C LEU A 180 -17.39 1.71 3.58
N ALA A 181 -17.73 0.72 4.40
CA ALA A 181 -19.12 0.43 4.75
C ALA A 181 -19.73 1.54 5.62
N GLU A 182 -18.92 2.29 6.35
CA GLU A 182 -19.34 3.46 7.13
C GLU A 182 -19.57 4.72 6.28
N LEU A 183 -19.03 4.76 5.06
CA LEU A 183 -19.04 5.94 4.20
C LEU A 183 -20.00 5.79 3.00
N ARG A 184 -21.07 5.00 3.16
CA ARG A 184 -22.01 4.67 2.09
C ARG A 184 -22.63 5.92 1.45
N PHE A 185 -22.78 5.87 0.13
CA PHE A 185 -23.58 6.83 -0.62
C PHE A 185 -25.05 6.69 -0.21
N ASP A 186 -25.69 7.81 0.13
CA ASP A 186 -27.14 7.88 0.14
C ASP A 186 -27.65 7.59 -1.28
N GLU A 187 -28.53 6.59 -1.40
CA GLU A 187 -29.10 6.04 -2.65
C GLU A 187 -29.71 7.08 -3.62
N ALA A 188 -29.86 8.33 -3.23
CA ALA A 188 -30.79 9.28 -3.82
C ALA A 188 -30.23 10.17 -4.95
N ALA A 189 -28.93 10.16 -5.26
CA ALA A 189 -28.37 11.18 -6.17
C ALA A 189 -28.39 10.82 -7.67
N ASP A 190 -28.12 9.57 -8.07
CA ASP A 190 -27.74 9.30 -9.48
C ASP A 190 -28.50 8.16 -10.19
N GLY A 191 -29.68 7.75 -9.71
CA GLY A 191 -30.62 6.90 -10.49
C GLY A 191 -30.08 5.54 -10.96
N GLY A 192 -28.92 5.09 -10.48
CA GLY A 192 -28.28 3.84 -10.82
C GLY A 192 -28.02 3.05 -9.55
N GLY A 193 -28.72 1.91 -9.41
CA GLY A 193 -28.79 1.11 -8.18
C GLY A 193 -27.49 1.06 -7.38
N GLY A 194 -27.60 1.36 -6.09
CA GLY A 194 -26.49 1.38 -5.14
C GLY A 194 -25.64 0.12 -5.29
N ARG A 195 -24.38 0.30 -5.72
CA ARG A 195 -23.41 -0.78 -5.76
C ARG A 195 -22.57 -0.65 -4.51
N ASP A 196 -22.68 -1.63 -3.63
CA ASP A 196 -21.80 -1.75 -2.48
C ASP A 196 -20.34 -1.84 -2.98
N LEU A 197 -19.46 -0.96 -2.48
CA LEU A 197 -18.03 -1.05 -2.67
C LEU A 197 -17.43 -1.78 -1.46
N PHE A 198 -16.82 -2.93 -1.70
CA PHE A 198 -16.17 -3.72 -0.66
C PHE A 198 -14.65 -3.61 -0.76
N THR A 199 -13.97 -3.57 0.38
CA THR A 199 -12.52 -3.79 0.43
C THR A 199 -12.20 -5.26 0.59
N SER A 200 -11.06 -5.68 0.04
CA SER A 200 -10.46 -6.99 0.26
C SER A 200 -9.41 -6.86 1.36
N PRO A 201 -9.57 -7.58 2.49
CA PRO A 201 -8.66 -7.44 3.62
C PRO A 201 -7.26 -7.97 3.29
N ILE A 202 -6.25 -7.17 3.62
CA ILE A 202 -4.87 -7.59 3.73
C ILE A 202 -4.52 -7.67 5.22
N GLY A 203 -4.16 -8.86 5.71
CA GLY A 203 -3.95 -9.07 7.15
C GLY A 203 -2.73 -8.30 7.66
N GLY A 204 -2.80 -7.67 8.84
CA GLY A 204 -1.72 -6.88 9.47
C GLY A 204 -1.87 -5.36 9.29
N PRO A 205 -1.10 -4.53 10.01
CA PRO A 205 -1.23 -3.06 9.99
C PRO A 205 -0.78 -2.46 8.65
N LEU A 206 -1.28 -1.25 8.31
CA LEU A 206 -0.79 -0.46 7.17
C LEU A 206 0.09 0.72 7.59
N GLN A 207 -0.01 1.14 8.86
CA GLN A 207 0.85 2.20 9.39
C GLN A 207 2.28 1.68 9.50
N VAL A 208 3.21 2.44 8.92
CA VAL A 208 4.64 2.12 8.92
C VAL A 208 5.45 3.32 9.36
N GLN A 209 6.66 3.07 9.85
CA GLN A 209 7.62 4.12 10.16
C GLN A 209 8.19 4.76 8.89
N LEU A 210 8.69 5.99 9.01
CA LEU A 210 9.52 6.60 7.97
C LEU A 210 10.97 6.17 8.11
N GLY A 211 11.68 6.02 7.01
CA GLY A 211 13.07 5.57 7.00
C GLY A 211 13.79 5.82 5.68
N GLY A 212 15.02 5.32 5.62
CA GLY A 212 15.87 5.44 4.42
C GLY A 212 16.43 6.83 4.18
N LYS A 213 17.25 6.94 3.12
CA LYS A 213 17.92 8.17 2.69
C LYS A 213 16.94 9.33 2.44
N TRP A 214 15.75 9.00 1.94
CA TRP A 214 14.73 9.97 1.52
C TRP A 214 13.63 10.19 2.56
N HIS A 215 13.72 9.54 3.72
CA HIS A 215 12.72 9.63 4.80
C HIS A 215 11.30 9.28 4.35
N THR A 216 11.18 8.23 3.54
CA THR A 216 9.92 7.73 2.94
C THR A 216 9.31 6.62 3.80
N ALA A 217 8.07 6.23 3.49
CA ALA A 217 7.38 5.14 4.19
C ALA A 217 8.11 3.80 4.01
N MET A 218 8.34 3.08 5.11
CA MET A 218 8.91 1.72 5.09
C MET A 218 7.80 0.67 4.89
N ASN A 219 7.16 0.73 3.73
CA ASN A 219 5.92 0.01 3.40
C ASN A 219 6.13 -1.30 2.62
N THR A 220 7.37 -1.73 2.35
CA THR A 220 7.67 -2.92 1.52
C THR A 220 6.93 -4.17 1.99
N GLU A 221 6.92 -4.50 3.28
CA GLU A 221 6.18 -5.65 3.82
C GLU A 221 4.65 -5.53 3.65
N VAL A 222 4.12 -4.31 3.63
CA VAL A 222 2.70 -4.06 3.32
C VAL A 222 2.42 -4.48 1.88
N PHE A 223 3.24 -4.04 0.94
CA PHE A 223 3.05 -4.33 -0.48
C PHE A 223 3.38 -5.77 -0.86
N VAL A 224 4.29 -6.45 -0.16
CA VAL A 224 4.46 -7.91 -0.26
C VAL A 224 3.14 -8.62 0.08
N ARG A 225 2.44 -8.18 1.14
CA ARG A 225 1.12 -8.73 1.49
C ARG A 225 0.03 -8.37 0.47
N VAL A 226 0.06 -7.17 -0.10
CA VAL A 226 -0.86 -6.77 -1.19
C VAL A 226 -0.67 -7.68 -2.40
N TRP A 227 0.55 -7.83 -2.91
CA TRP A 227 0.83 -8.67 -4.06
C TRP A 227 0.51 -10.14 -3.80
N ALA A 228 0.78 -10.65 -2.59
CA ALA A 228 0.33 -11.98 -2.19
C ALA A 228 -1.21 -12.10 -2.22
N SER A 229 -1.94 -11.03 -1.89
CA SER A 229 -3.40 -10.99 -1.96
C SER A 229 -3.91 -10.94 -3.41
N VAL A 230 -3.25 -10.19 -4.29
CA VAL A 230 -3.50 -10.18 -5.74
C VAL A 230 -3.34 -11.59 -6.32
N ILE A 231 -2.26 -12.28 -5.97
CA ILE A 231 -1.97 -13.65 -6.40
C ILE A 231 -3.06 -14.61 -5.92
N ARG A 232 -3.38 -14.60 -4.61
CA ARG A 232 -4.41 -15.47 -4.02
C ARG A 232 -5.79 -15.22 -4.62
N LEU A 233 -6.12 -13.98 -4.93
CA LEU A 233 -7.39 -13.61 -5.56
C LEU A 233 -7.45 -14.08 -7.02
N GLY A 234 -6.31 -14.16 -7.72
CA GLY A 234 -6.18 -14.79 -9.04
C GLY A 234 -6.85 -14.04 -10.19
N ARG A 235 -7.51 -12.90 -9.93
CA ARG A 235 -8.28 -12.15 -10.92
C ARG A 235 -7.43 -11.66 -12.08
N PHE A 236 -6.18 -11.30 -11.82
CA PHE A 236 -5.23 -10.84 -12.84
C PHE A 236 -5.08 -11.81 -14.02
N GLN A 237 -5.31 -13.11 -13.82
CA GLN A 237 -5.18 -14.13 -14.87
C GLN A 237 -6.23 -13.95 -15.99
N GLN A 238 -7.34 -13.27 -15.71
CA GLN A 238 -8.44 -13.04 -16.64
C GLN A 238 -8.22 -11.81 -17.54
N TYR A 239 -7.17 -11.03 -17.28
CA TYR A 239 -6.92 -9.75 -17.95
C TYR A 239 -5.54 -9.77 -18.61
N HIS A 240 -5.29 -8.84 -19.53
CA HIS A 240 -3.97 -8.71 -20.16
C HIS A 240 -2.97 -7.99 -19.24
N TRP A 241 -3.47 -7.05 -18.45
CA TRP A 241 -2.67 -6.18 -17.61
C TRP A 241 -3.23 -6.07 -16.19
N THR A 242 -2.32 -5.95 -15.23
CA THR A 242 -2.57 -5.61 -13.83
C THR A 242 -2.02 -4.22 -13.57
N VAL A 243 -2.85 -3.35 -13.02
CA VAL A 243 -2.47 -1.97 -12.72
C VAL A 243 -2.70 -1.68 -11.25
N LYS A 244 -1.66 -1.33 -10.51
CA LYS A 244 -1.79 -0.68 -9.22
C LYS A 244 -1.80 0.83 -9.45
N ALA A 245 -2.72 1.56 -8.82
CA ALA A 245 -2.64 3.00 -8.72
C ALA A 245 -2.88 3.43 -7.27
N ASP A 246 -2.14 4.45 -6.79
CA ASP A 246 -2.36 5.00 -5.47
C ASP A 246 -3.68 5.79 -5.39
N PRO A 247 -4.33 5.89 -4.20
CA PRO A 247 -5.60 6.61 -4.05
C PRO A 247 -5.58 8.06 -4.52
N ASP A 248 -4.43 8.73 -4.40
CA ASP A 248 -4.18 10.13 -4.79
C ASP A 248 -3.51 10.27 -6.16
N THR A 249 -3.52 9.21 -6.97
CA THR A 249 -3.11 9.24 -8.38
C THR A 249 -4.31 9.44 -9.28
N VAL A 250 -4.31 10.53 -10.03
CA VAL A 250 -5.29 10.78 -11.11
C VAL A 250 -4.89 9.92 -12.29
N PHE A 251 -5.58 8.80 -12.47
CA PHE A 251 -5.29 7.77 -13.48
C PHE A 251 -6.37 7.76 -14.57
N VAL A 252 -5.98 7.82 -15.84
CA VAL A 252 -6.87 7.81 -17.01
C VAL A 252 -6.73 6.47 -17.78
N PRO A 253 -7.56 5.44 -17.50
CA PRO A 253 -7.36 4.11 -18.09
C PRO A 253 -7.51 4.06 -19.61
N SER A 254 -8.33 4.92 -20.21
CA SER A 254 -8.49 4.98 -21.67
C SER A 254 -7.19 5.32 -22.39
N ARG A 255 -6.34 6.17 -21.78
CA ARG A 255 -5.00 6.52 -22.28
C ARG A 255 -4.05 5.34 -22.14
N LEU A 256 -4.04 4.68 -20.98
CA LEU A 256 -3.22 3.49 -20.79
C LEU A 256 -3.57 2.38 -21.78
N ARG A 257 -4.86 2.15 -22.04
CA ARG A 257 -5.30 1.15 -23.02
C ARG A 257 -4.76 1.43 -24.43
N GLN A 258 -4.69 2.70 -24.84
CA GLN A 258 -4.12 3.10 -26.13
C GLN A 258 -2.60 2.90 -26.15
N LEU A 259 -1.91 3.28 -25.08
CA LEU A 259 -0.47 3.05 -24.91
C LEU A 259 -0.13 1.56 -24.98
N LEU A 260 -0.92 0.72 -24.31
CA LEU A 260 -0.73 -0.73 -24.24
C LEU A 260 -1.17 -1.48 -25.51
N ALA A 261 -1.67 -0.80 -26.54
CA ALA A 261 -2.16 -1.46 -27.76
C ALA A 261 -1.02 -2.05 -28.61
N THR A 262 0.18 -1.51 -28.47
CA THR A 262 1.37 -1.89 -29.24
C THR A 262 2.42 -2.63 -28.41
N GLU A 263 2.13 -2.88 -27.13
CA GLU A 263 3.11 -3.45 -26.21
C GLU A 263 3.42 -4.93 -26.54
N PRO A 264 4.68 -5.35 -26.37
CA PRO A 264 5.15 -6.68 -26.74
C PRO A 264 4.57 -7.75 -25.81
N ALA A 265 4.33 -8.93 -26.38
CA ALA A 265 3.92 -10.10 -25.61
C ALA A 265 4.97 -10.54 -24.58
N GLY A 266 4.52 -11.30 -23.58
CA GLY A 266 5.35 -11.92 -22.55
C GLY A 266 5.39 -11.13 -21.24
N ALA A 267 6.31 -11.53 -20.36
CA ALA A 267 6.47 -10.96 -19.02
C ALA A 267 7.17 -9.59 -19.07
N VAL A 268 6.36 -8.54 -18.98
CA VAL A 268 6.77 -7.13 -19.01
C VAL A 268 6.19 -6.33 -17.84
N TYR A 269 6.97 -5.36 -17.36
CA TYR A 269 6.47 -4.22 -16.58
C TYR A 269 6.93 -2.89 -17.18
N LEU A 270 6.13 -1.83 -17.00
CA LEU A 270 6.47 -0.49 -17.48
C LEU A 270 7.18 0.31 -16.40
N ASN A 271 8.41 0.74 -16.67
CA ASN A 271 9.12 1.69 -15.85
C ASN A 271 8.67 3.11 -16.19
N ASN A 272 8.14 3.83 -15.20
CA ASN A 272 7.50 5.14 -15.38
C ASN A 272 8.39 6.33 -15.00
N CYS A 273 9.61 6.07 -14.53
CA CYS A 273 10.48 7.07 -13.93
C CYS A 273 11.97 6.76 -14.16
N ARG A 274 12.78 7.79 -14.39
CA ARG A 274 14.22 7.62 -14.69
C ARG A 274 15.02 6.99 -13.55
N PHE A 275 14.45 6.94 -12.35
CA PHE A 275 15.06 6.39 -11.14
C PHE A 275 14.64 4.94 -10.85
N GLY A 276 13.82 4.32 -11.72
CA GLY A 276 13.21 3.01 -11.50
C GLY A 276 11.69 3.12 -11.40
N LEU A 277 10.98 1.99 -11.33
CA LEU A 277 9.52 2.00 -11.23
C LEU A 277 9.10 2.82 -10.02
N HIS A 278 8.17 3.76 -10.20
CA HIS A 278 7.69 4.59 -9.12
C HIS A 278 6.27 4.23 -8.71
N GLY A 279 6.02 4.17 -7.40
CA GLY A 279 4.80 3.65 -6.78
C GLY A 279 3.45 4.21 -7.28
N PRO A 280 3.28 5.50 -7.64
CA PRO A 280 1.96 6.06 -7.98
C PRO A 280 1.15 5.26 -9.01
N ILE A 281 1.84 4.62 -9.95
CA ILE A 281 1.23 3.66 -10.87
C ILE A 281 2.20 2.52 -11.23
N GLU A 282 1.79 1.27 -11.04
CA GLU A 282 2.58 0.10 -11.42
C GLU A 282 1.80 -0.71 -12.47
N VAL A 283 2.38 -0.89 -13.65
CA VAL A 283 1.72 -1.57 -14.78
C VAL A 283 2.50 -2.83 -15.15
N LEU A 284 1.89 -3.98 -14.88
CA LEU A 284 2.49 -5.29 -15.10
C LEU A 284 1.60 -6.11 -16.04
N SER A 285 2.21 -6.75 -17.03
CA SER A 285 1.53 -7.74 -17.86
C SER A 285 1.08 -8.94 -17.00
N ARG A 286 0.06 -9.67 -17.47
CA ARG A 286 -0.38 -10.93 -16.83
C ARG A 286 0.78 -11.91 -16.64
N ASP A 287 1.67 -11.99 -17.62
CA ASP A 287 2.80 -12.93 -17.59
C ASP A 287 3.86 -12.48 -16.58
N ALA A 288 4.04 -11.17 -16.35
CA ALA A 288 4.89 -10.64 -15.29
C ALA A 288 4.35 -10.99 -13.91
N VAL A 289 3.05 -10.76 -13.66
CA VAL A 289 2.42 -11.16 -12.37
C VAL A 289 2.46 -12.67 -12.18
N SER A 290 2.33 -13.44 -13.27
CA SER A 290 2.46 -14.90 -13.23
C SER A 290 3.89 -15.35 -12.89
N ALA A 291 4.92 -14.67 -13.41
CA ALA A 291 6.31 -14.94 -13.07
C ALA A 291 6.59 -14.59 -11.60
N TYR A 292 6.15 -13.41 -11.16
CA TYR A 292 6.25 -12.97 -9.77
C TYR A 292 5.56 -13.97 -8.83
N SER A 293 4.36 -14.43 -9.16
CA SER A 293 3.63 -15.45 -8.39
C SER A 293 4.39 -16.76 -8.17
N ARG A 294 5.29 -17.14 -9.08
CA ARG A 294 6.07 -18.39 -8.97
C ARG A 294 7.40 -18.19 -8.27
N LEU A 295 7.97 -16.99 -8.33
CA LEU A 295 9.37 -16.73 -8.00
C LEU A 295 9.56 -15.67 -6.91
N SER A 296 8.49 -15.08 -6.37
CA SER A 296 8.58 -14.01 -5.37
C SER A 296 9.30 -14.43 -4.09
N GLU A 297 9.30 -15.73 -3.75
CA GLU A 297 10.05 -16.25 -2.59
C GLU A 297 11.58 -16.07 -2.75
N ALA A 298 12.09 -16.08 -3.99
CA ALA A 298 13.51 -15.81 -4.26
C ALA A 298 13.92 -14.36 -3.94
N CYS A 299 12.96 -13.47 -3.71
CA CYS A 299 13.20 -12.07 -3.37
C CYS A 299 13.21 -11.80 -1.85
N GLY A 300 13.24 -12.83 -1.00
CA GLY A 300 13.22 -12.68 0.46
C GLY A 300 14.37 -11.82 1.01
N ASP A 301 15.56 -11.96 0.45
CA ASP A 301 16.72 -11.14 0.83
C ASP A 301 16.48 -9.65 0.51
N LEU A 302 15.82 -9.35 -0.62
CA LEU A 302 15.45 -7.97 -0.99
C LEU A 302 14.44 -7.35 -0.03
N VAL A 303 13.54 -8.15 0.57
CA VAL A 303 12.63 -7.67 1.64
C VAL A 303 13.44 -7.30 2.87
N THR A 304 14.39 -8.15 3.25
CA THR A 304 15.29 -7.90 4.40
C THR A 304 16.08 -6.61 4.18
N ASP A 305 16.64 -6.43 2.99
CA ASP A 305 17.37 -5.23 2.61
C ASP A 305 16.48 -3.99 2.64
N ALA A 306 15.29 -4.07 2.04
CA ALA A 306 14.33 -2.99 2.00
C ALA A 306 13.94 -2.52 3.41
N MET A 307 13.74 -3.44 4.36
CA MET A 307 13.31 -3.12 5.73
C MET A 307 14.46 -2.77 6.68
N ASN A 308 15.71 -2.92 6.25
CA ASN A 308 16.87 -2.68 7.09
C ASN A 308 17.16 -1.18 7.29
N THR A 309 16.61 -0.60 8.37
CA THR A 309 16.85 0.81 8.76
C THR A 309 18.05 0.99 9.70
N SER A 310 18.86 -0.04 9.98
CA SER A 310 19.98 0.08 10.92
C SER A 310 21.12 0.95 10.38
N ASN A 311 21.25 1.03 9.06
CA ASN A 311 22.26 1.83 8.40
C ASN A 311 21.81 3.29 8.29
N ARG A 312 22.35 4.14 9.15
CA ARG A 312 22.17 5.60 9.09
C ARG A 312 23.14 6.19 8.05
N GLY A 313 22.81 6.14 6.76
CA GLY A 313 23.67 6.68 5.71
C GLY A 313 23.03 6.75 4.32
N ASN A 314 23.80 7.21 3.33
CA ASN A 314 23.44 7.27 1.90
C ASN A 314 23.42 5.89 1.22
N ASP A 315 23.08 4.83 1.95
CA ASP A 315 23.05 3.47 1.41
C ASP A 315 21.71 3.22 0.74
N GLU A 316 21.71 3.17 -0.59
CA GLU A 316 20.51 2.91 -1.37
C GLU A 316 20.23 1.41 -1.54
N ARG A 317 21.11 0.54 -1.04
CA ARG A 317 20.90 -0.92 -1.05
C ARG A 317 20.09 -1.41 0.14
N HIS A 318 19.80 -0.54 1.10
CA HIS A 318 18.97 -0.84 2.26
C HIS A 318 17.96 0.28 2.49
N ALA A 319 16.94 0.04 3.30
CA ALA A 319 15.95 1.04 3.70
C ALA A 319 15.29 1.77 2.50
N PHE A 320 14.77 1.00 1.55
CA PHE A 320 14.11 1.53 0.35
C PHE A 320 12.63 1.10 0.28
N GLY A 321 11.85 1.84 -0.52
CA GLY A 321 10.40 1.66 -0.67
C GLY A 321 9.99 0.41 -1.46
N GLU A 322 8.69 0.17 -1.48
CA GLU A 322 8.07 -0.97 -2.14
C GLU A 322 8.32 -1.01 -3.65
N ASP A 323 8.38 0.17 -4.29
CA ASP A 323 8.47 0.32 -5.73
C ASP A 323 9.85 -0.14 -6.25
N LYS A 324 10.90 0.22 -5.51
CA LYS A 324 12.26 -0.28 -5.70
C LYS A 324 12.37 -1.76 -5.37
N PHE A 325 11.73 -2.25 -4.31
CA PHE A 325 11.68 -3.69 -4.04
C PHE A 325 11.07 -4.46 -5.21
N LEU A 326 9.91 -4.03 -5.71
CA LEU A 326 9.23 -4.67 -6.81
C LEU A 326 10.10 -4.64 -8.08
N THR A 327 10.74 -3.51 -8.38
CA THR A 327 11.70 -3.36 -9.48
C THR A 327 12.81 -4.41 -9.39
N LEU A 328 13.53 -4.44 -8.26
CA LEU A 328 14.67 -5.35 -8.06
C LEU A 328 14.25 -6.81 -8.14
N CYS A 329 13.09 -7.15 -7.58
CA CYS A 329 12.57 -8.51 -7.63
C CYS A 329 12.19 -8.92 -9.06
N LEU A 330 11.45 -8.07 -9.79
CA LEU A 330 11.04 -8.35 -11.17
C LEU A 330 12.25 -8.53 -12.10
N ASP A 331 13.28 -7.70 -11.94
CA ASP A 331 14.53 -7.82 -12.68
C ASP A 331 15.26 -9.12 -12.35
N ALA A 332 15.37 -9.48 -11.06
CA ALA A 332 16.05 -10.69 -10.59
C ALA A 332 15.40 -11.97 -11.11
N ILE A 333 14.06 -11.98 -11.27
CA ILE A 333 13.31 -13.13 -11.79
C ILE A 333 13.14 -13.09 -13.33
N GLY A 334 13.79 -12.15 -14.01
CA GLY A 334 13.84 -12.07 -15.47
C GLY A 334 12.60 -11.50 -16.15
N VAL A 335 11.76 -10.74 -15.43
CA VAL A 335 10.69 -9.95 -16.06
C VAL A 335 11.31 -8.77 -16.79
N ARG A 336 10.94 -8.57 -18.06
CA ARG A 336 11.52 -7.51 -18.88
C ARG A 336 10.98 -6.14 -18.49
N ARG A 337 11.87 -5.21 -18.19
CA ARG A 337 11.57 -3.78 -18.06
C ARG A 337 11.34 -3.14 -19.43
N VAL A 338 10.31 -2.32 -19.56
CA VAL A 338 10.10 -1.40 -20.68
C VAL A 338 10.03 0.02 -20.14
N ASP A 339 10.93 0.89 -20.58
CA ASP A 339 10.93 2.29 -20.15
C ASP A 339 9.86 3.10 -20.90
N GLU A 340 8.84 3.55 -20.19
CA GLU A 340 7.79 4.45 -20.69
C GLU A 340 7.75 5.73 -19.85
N LEU A 341 8.87 6.45 -19.90
CA LEU A 341 9.11 7.67 -19.12
C LEU A 341 8.30 8.87 -19.61
N ARG A 342 7.77 8.77 -20.84
CA ARG A 342 7.24 9.91 -21.57
C ARG A 342 5.76 10.12 -21.25
N LEU A 343 4.95 9.09 -21.46
CA LEU A 343 3.49 9.16 -21.36
C LEU A 343 2.92 8.61 -20.05
N LEU A 344 3.63 7.73 -19.34
CA LEU A 344 3.02 6.99 -18.24
C LEU A 344 2.72 7.87 -17.01
N LEU A 345 3.71 8.57 -16.47
CA LEU A 345 3.58 9.28 -15.20
C LEU A 345 4.05 10.74 -15.26
N SER A 346 3.23 11.62 -14.68
CA SER A 346 3.56 13.01 -14.36
C SER A 346 3.75 13.12 -12.84
N GLU A 347 4.99 13.31 -12.38
CA GLU A 347 5.37 13.28 -10.97
C GLU A 347 6.64 14.13 -10.75
N GLN A 348 6.64 14.92 -9.67
CA GLN A 348 7.78 15.76 -9.26
C GLN A 348 8.99 14.92 -8.85
N ALA A 349 8.79 13.84 -8.11
CA ALA A 349 9.85 12.93 -7.66
C ALA A 349 10.64 12.29 -8.84
N CYS A 350 10.03 12.25 -10.03
CA CYS A 350 10.68 11.77 -11.25
C CYS A 350 11.47 12.85 -12.02
N GLY A 351 11.51 14.08 -11.50
CA GLY A 351 12.21 15.19 -12.13
C GLY A 351 11.50 15.76 -13.37
N HIS A 352 10.20 15.47 -13.53
CA HIS A 352 9.43 15.96 -14.68
C HIS A 352 9.06 17.44 -14.57
N TRP A 353 9.02 18.02 -13.36
CA TRP A 353 8.55 19.39 -13.15
C TRP A 353 9.31 20.12 -12.04
N SER A 354 9.57 21.41 -12.26
CA SER A 354 9.83 22.37 -11.18
C SER A 354 8.53 23.14 -10.92
N GLY A 355 7.77 22.71 -9.91
CA GLY A 355 6.44 23.27 -9.60
C GLY A 355 5.31 22.23 -9.63
N ASN A 356 4.06 22.69 -9.61
CA ASN A 356 2.88 21.83 -9.54
C ASN A 356 2.78 20.90 -10.76
N VAL A 357 2.24 19.70 -10.53
CA VAL A 357 2.04 18.68 -11.58
C VAL A 357 0.99 19.17 -12.57
N ALA A 358 1.38 19.32 -13.83
CA ALA A 358 0.50 19.74 -14.90
C ALA A 358 -0.37 18.55 -15.36
N CYS A 359 -1.69 18.67 -15.20
CA CYS A 359 -2.67 17.62 -15.51
C CYS A 359 -3.11 17.58 -16.97
N ASP A 360 -2.72 18.59 -17.75
CA ASP A 360 -3.01 18.74 -19.18
C ASP A 360 -1.85 18.28 -20.08
N ALA A 361 -0.75 17.79 -19.51
CA ALA A 361 0.46 17.37 -20.21
C ALA A 361 0.32 16.07 -21.05
N GLY A 362 -0.91 15.62 -21.33
CA GLY A 362 -1.16 14.44 -22.16
C GLY A 362 -0.54 13.14 -21.62
N LYS A 363 -0.60 12.91 -20.30
CA LYS A 363 -0.09 11.68 -19.65
C LYS A 363 -1.22 10.74 -19.19
N VAL A 364 -0.85 9.49 -18.89
CA VAL A 364 -1.73 8.44 -18.37
C VAL A 364 -2.08 8.68 -16.89
N ALA A 365 -1.09 9.05 -16.08
CA ALA A 365 -1.25 9.24 -14.65
C ALA A 365 -0.58 10.54 -14.15
N PHE A 366 -1.17 11.13 -13.13
CA PHE A 366 -0.69 12.36 -12.47
C PHE A 366 -0.77 12.18 -10.95
N HIS A 367 0.31 12.50 -10.26
CA HIS A 367 0.40 12.35 -8.79
C HIS A 367 1.29 13.48 -8.23
N PRO A 368 1.10 13.90 -6.96
CA PRO A 368 0.04 13.52 -6.00
C PRO A 368 -1.15 14.50 -5.93
N PHE A 369 -2.35 13.98 -5.58
CA PHE A 369 -3.57 14.77 -5.37
C PHE A 369 -4.41 14.29 -4.18
N LYS A 370 -4.01 14.67 -2.96
CA LYS A 370 -4.56 14.14 -1.70
C LYS A 370 -5.95 14.64 -1.31
N SER A 371 -6.39 15.78 -1.86
CA SER A 371 -7.72 16.31 -1.57
C SER A 371 -8.69 16.02 -2.70
N VAL A 372 -9.97 15.80 -2.37
CA VAL A 372 -11.07 15.66 -3.34
C VAL A 372 -11.01 16.78 -4.37
N ARG A 373 -10.93 18.04 -3.92
CA ARG A 373 -10.86 19.20 -4.81
C ARG A 373 -9.67 19.12 -5.78
N SER A 374 -8.45 18.99 -5.27
CA SER A 374 -7.26 18.96 -6.12
C SER A 374 -7.27 17.79 -7.11
N TYR A 375 -7.79 16.63 -6.68
CA TYR A 375 -7.91 15.45 -7.52
C TYR A 375 -8.88 15.70 -8.68
N PHE A 376 -10.07 16.24 -8.39
CA PHE A 376 -11.08 16.46 -9.42
C PHE A 376 -10.80 17.67 -10.32
N ASP A 377 -10.12 18.69 -9.81
CA ASP A 377 -9.57 19.77 -10.64
C ASP A 377 -8.59 19.19 -11.67
N CYS A 378 -7.68 18.31 -11.22
CA CYS A 378 -6.73 17.61 -12.09
C CYS A 378 -7.41 16.64 -13.07
N TRP A 379 -8.37 15.84 -12.60
CA TRP A 379 -9.17 14.95 -13.46
C TRP A 379 -9.91 15.72 -14.55
N GLY A 380 -10.48 16.89 -14.21
CA GLY A 380 -11.14 17.77 -15.18
C GLY A 380 -10.18 18.25 -16.26
N ALA A 381 -9.00 18.74 -15.87
CA ALA A 381 -7.96 19.18 -16.80
C ALA A 381 -7.41 18.01 -17.66
N ALA A 382 -7.19 16.84 -17.06
CA ALA A 382 -6.76 15.64 -17.76
C ALA A 382 -7.82 15.16 -18.75
N SER A 383 -9.10 15.20 -18.38
CA SER A 383 -10.20 14.78 -19.27
C SER A 383 -10.43 15.76 -20.43
N ALA A 384 -10.18 17.06 -20.22
CA ALA A 384 -10.30 18.08 -21.25
C ALA A 384 -9.09 18.13 -22.23
N SER A 385 -7.97 17.49 -21.88
CA SER A 385 -6.71 17.53 -22.65
C SER A 385 -6.56 16.35 -23.62
N THR A 386 -7.65 15.83 -24.20
CA THR A 386 -7.58 14.77 -25.22
C THR A 386 -6.67 15.14 -26.41
N PRO A 387 -6.71 16.38 -26.97
CA PRO A 387 -5.79 16.74 -28.06
C PRO A 387 -4.31 16.62 -27.67
N ALA A 388 -3.94 17.04 -26.45
CA ALA A 388 -2.57 16.92 -25.96
C ALA A 388 -2.13 15.45 -25.82
N TRP A 389 -3.05 14.57 -25.39
CA TRP A 389 -2.81 13.13 -25.38
C TRP A 389 -2.60 12.56 -26.78
N GLU A 390 -3.46 12.90 -27.73
CA GLU A 390 -3.36 12.40 -29.11
C GLU A 390 -2.06 12.84 -29.80
N GLU A 391 -1.68 14.11 -29.62
CA GLU A 391 -0.41 14.65 -30.09
C GLU A 391 0.78 13.91 -29.45
N ALA A 392 0.74 13.74 -28.13
CA ALA A 392 1.79 13.05 -27.41
C ALA A 392 1.88 11.58 -27.85
N LEU A 393 0.76 10.86 -28.01
CA LEU A 393 0.76 9.47 -28.48
C LEU A 393 1.29 9.35 -29.92
N ALA A 394 0.90 10.25 -30.83
CA ALA A 394 1.39 10.26 -32.21
C ALA A 394 2.90 10.48 -32.29
N ALA A 395 3.48 11.31 -31.42
CA ALA A 395 4.92 11.54 -31.38
C ALA A 395 5.76 10.31 -30.97
N GLN A 396 5.14 9.25 -30.42
CA GLN A 396 5.83 7.99 -30.08
C GLN A 396 6.18 7.15 -31.30
N HIS A 397 5.43 7.32 -32.39
CA HIS A 397 5.65 6.65 -33.66
C HIS A 397 5.87 7.72 -34.73
N PRO A 398 7.12 8.15 -34.99
CA PRO A 398 7.37 9.06 -36.10
C PRO A 398 6.76 8.42 -37.35
N VAL A 399 5.72 9.04 -37.91
CA VAL A 399 5.22 8.65 -39.22
C VAL A 399 6.42 8.80 -40.15
N ALA A 400 6.95 7.68 -40.64
CA ALA A 400 7.91 7.71 -41.71
C ALA A 400 7.18 8.35 -42.90
N SER A 401 7.42 9.65 -43.10
CA SER A 401 7.03 10.33 -44.32
C SER A 401 7.64 9.53 -45.46
N GLY A 402 6.80 8.85 -46.23
CA GLY A 402 7.22 8.10 -47.41
C GLY A 402 7.99 9.00 -48.38
N PRO A 403 8.78 8.43 -49.29
CA PRO A 403 9.69 9.18 -50.14
C PRO A 403 8.90 10.05 -51.10
N GLY A 404 8.69 11.32 -50.71
CA GLY A 404 8.48 12.40 -51.66
C GLY A 404 9.77 12.55 -52.44
N ALA A 405 9.69 12.28 -53.73
CA ALA A 405 10.77 12.45 -54.68
C ALA A 405 11.37 13.85 -54.54
N ASP A 406 12.62 13.93 -54.08
CA ASP A 406 13.61 14.88 -54.57
C ASP A 406 15.00 14.32 -54.25
N GLY A 407 15.76 14.08 -55.30
CA GLY A 407 17.10 13.51 -55.23
C GLY A 407 18.06 14.49 -54.57
N ALA A 408 18.50 14.16 -53.36
CA ALA A 408 19.73 14.68 -52.80
C ALA A 408 20.46 13.53 -52.10
N ALA A 409 21.69 13.27 -52.56
CA ALA A 409 22.56 12.21 -52.05
C ALA A 409 22.81 12.34 -50.53
N PRO A 410 23.00 11.24 -49.79
CA PRO A 410 23.28 11.32 -48.37
C PRO A 410 24.66 11.93 -48.14
N ALA A 411 24.70 13.07 -47.45
CA ALA A 411 25.93 13.59 -46.87
C ALA A 411 26.42 12.60 -45.79
N ALA A 412 27.67 12.16 -45.93
CA ALA A 412 28.34 11.29 -44.99
C ALA A 412 28.33 11.92 -43.58
N LEU A 413 27.74 11.23 -42.62
CA LEU A 413 27.89 11.56 -41.20
C LEU A 413 29.33 11.28 -40.80
N SER A 414 30.10 12.35 -40.61
CA SER A 414 31.42 12.32 -40.00
C SER A 414 31.35 11.68 -38.62
N GLY A 415 32.23 10.71 -38.39
CA GLY A 415 32.26 9.92 -37.16
C GLY A 415 32.61 10.76 -35.93
N GLU A 416 31.63 10.92 -35.04
CA GLU A 416 31.88 11.32 -33.65
C GLU A 416 30.78 10.85 -32.67
N TYR A 417 30.22 9.64 -32.89
CA TYR A 417 29.15 9.10 -32.03
C TYR A 417 29.34 7.61 -31.65
N VAL A 418 30.58 7.16 -31.42
CA VAL A 418 30.86 5.79 -30.91
C VAL A 418 31.89 5.80 -29.77
N ARG A 419 31.84 6.76 -28.85
CA ARG A 419 32.79 6.77 -27.72
C ARG A 419 32.24 7.13 -26.35
N PHE A 420 30.96 6.85 -26.09
CA PHE A 420 30.39 7.08 -24.75
C PHE A 420 29.53 5.94 -24.20
N LEU A 421 29.86 4.68 -24.52
CA LEU A 421 29.31 3.50 -23.83
C LEU A 421 30.38 2.43 -23.63
N ARG A 422 31.41 2.76 -22.83
CA ARG A 422 32.31 1.82 -22.12
C ARG A 422 33.22 2.59 -21.17
N GLN A 423 32.62 3.10 -20.10
CA GLN A 423 33.16 3.37 -18.77
C GLN A 423 31.95 3.41 -17.85
#